data_AF-A0A7C2JTF4-F1
#
_entry.id   AF-A0A7C2JTF4-F1
#
_cell.length_a   1.000
_cell.length_b   1.000
_cell.length_c   1.000
_cell.angle_alpha   90.00
_cell.angle_beta   90.00
_cell.angle_gamma   90.00
#
_symmetry.space_group_name_H-M   'P 1'
#
loop_
_entity.id
_entity.type
_entity.pdbx_description
1 polymer ?
#
loop_
_entity_poly.entity_id
_entity_poly.type
_entity_poly.pdbx_seq_one_letter_code
_entity_poly.pdbx_strand_id
1 'polypeptide(L)'
;MSNEFRYVVAMAALLCVARANAQGEFPPPLAAEYEVTFTLPNGEEFTRRGHISRSASGKMRQDAGLGAMITDLQSGTVTMLVGERNEAHVFTIPEELRTRPVLGPNSRVPPTVEPFEETTIDGRRIAKTLIMGDQGETQEVWTATDLGVVTYARFQANGATTTQELRNLTEGEPDPQLFEIPNGYTVVEQPSRFDSLNSRVRPTAELHFGEGTRIVPQQPTPVDP
;
A
#
# COMPACT_ATOMS: atom_id res chain seq x y z
N MET A 1 -4.40 4.94 -18.82
CA MET A 1 -3.76 4.19 -17.71
C MET A 1 -4.86 3.34 -17.10
N SER A 2 -4.77 2.01 -17.26
CA SER A 2 -5.83 1.10 -16.80
C SER A 2 -5.96 1.18 -15.27
N ASN A 3 -7.16 0.89 -14.75
CA ASN A 3 -7.41 0.84 -13.31
C ASN A 3 -6.44 -0.09 -12.57
N GLU A 4 -5.87 -1.07 -13.27
CA GLU A 4 -4.88 -2.02 -12.73
C GLU A 4 -3.62 -1.34 -12.17
N PHE A 5 -3.15 -0.24 -12.75
CA PHE A 5 -1.94 0.46 -12.26
C PHE A 5 -2.15 1.10 -10.87
N ARG A 6 -3.37 1.56 -10.58
CA ARG A 6 -3.71 2.15 -9.27
C ARG A 6 -3.78 1.09 -8.17
N TYR A 7 -4.27 -0.11 -8.49
CA TYR A 7 -4.32 -1.22 -7.55
C TYR A 7 -2.92 -1.75 -7.19
N VAL A 8 -2.00 -1.84 -8.16
CA VAL A 8 -0.62 -2.30 -7.90
C VAL A 8 0.14 -1.33 -6.99
N VAL A 9 -0.01 -0.02 -7.17
CA VAL A 9 0.63 0.99 -6.29
C VAL A 9 0.02 0.97 -4.88
N ALA A 10 -1.29 0.78 -4.74
CA ALA A 10 -1.93 0.64 -3.43
C ALA A 10 -1.49 -0.65 -2.69
N MET A 11 -1.30 -1.75 -3.41
CA MET A 11 -0.80 -3.01 -2.84
C MET A 11 0.69 -2.95 -2.46
N ALA A 12 1.53 -2.26 -3.26
CA ALA A 12 2.92 -2.01 -2.88
C ALA A 12 3.02 -1.14 -1.60
N ALA A 13 2.07 -0.22 -1.40
CA ALA A 13 1.98 0.57 -0.18
C ALA A 13 1.61 -0.30 1.05
N LEU A 14 0.75 -1.31 0.91
CA LEU A 14 0.41 -2.25 1.98
C LEU A 14 1.65 -2.96 2.57
N LEU A 15 2.66 -3.26 1.75
CA LEU A 15 3.92 -3.86 2.20
C LEU A 15 4.90 -2.83 2.80
N CYS A 16 4.74 -1.55 2.51
CA CYS A 16 5.64 -0.49 2.99
C CYS A 16 5.17 0.20 4.29
N VAL A 17 3.88 0.11 4.65
CA VAL A 17 3.29 0.87 5.76
C VAL A 17 3.54 0.25 7.15
N ALA A 18 4.02 -0.99 7.24
CA ALA A 18 4.41 -1.61 8.52
C ALA A 18 5.74 -1.08 9.12
N ARG A 19 6.15 0.15 8.78
CA ARG A 19 7.41 0.80 9.20
C ARG A 19 7.34 1.52 10.56
N ALA A 20 6.19 1.49 11.24
CA ALA A 20 5.98 2.42 12.35
C ALA A 20 6.76 2.07 13.63
N ASN A 21 6.86 0.80 14.05
CA ASN A 21 7.25 0.55 15.46
C ASN A 21 8.23 -0.60 15.75
N ALA A 22 8.66 -1.43 14.78
CA ALA A 22 9.37 -2.68 15.12
C ALA A 22 10.82 -2.85 14.61
N GLN A 23 11.39 -1.92 13.83
CA GLN A 23 12.68 -2.17 13.17
C GLN A 23 13.85 -1.43 13.83
N GLY A 24 14.86 -2.21 14.26
CA GLY A 24 16.24 -1.72 14.41
C GLY A 24 16.81 -1.23 13.07
N GLU A 25 18.07 -0.78 13.07
CA GLU A 25 18.62 0.07 12.02
C GLU A 25 18.53 -0.49 10.59
N PHE A 26 18.49 -1.82 10.38
CA PHE A 26 18.10 -2.44 9.10
C PHE A 26 17.50 -3.82 9.36
N PRO A 27 16.31 -4.17 8.81
CA PRO A 27 15.75 -5.52 8.97
C PRO A 27 16.63 -6.57 8.26
N PRO A 28 16.68 -7.83 8.73
CA PRO A 28 17.56 -8.84 8.16
C PRO A 28 17.20 -9.16 6.70
N PRO A 29 18.19 -9.55 5.86
CA PRO A 29 17.91 -9.99 4.51
C PRO A 29 17.09 -11.28 4.51
N LEU A 30 16.17 -11.39 3.55
CA LEU A 30 15.30 -12.55 3.45
C LEU A 30 14.86 -12.84 2.01
N ALA A 31 14.35 -14.04 1.81
CA ALA A 31 13.59 -14.46 0.66
C ALA A 31 12.34 -15.24 1.12
N ALA A 32 11.22 -15.05 0.44
CA ALA A 32 9.99 -15.77 0.72
C ALA A 32 9.15 -15.91 -0.55
N GLU A 33 8.30 -16.92 -0.58
CA GLU A 33 7.18 -16.96 -1.51
C GLU A 33 6.05 -16.11 -0.96
N TYR A 34 5.22 -15.55 -1.85
CA TYR A 34 3.98 -14.91 -1.43
C TYR A 34 2.81 -15.34 -2.29
N GLU A 35 1.65 -15.40 -1.64
CA GLU A 35 0.37 -15.69 -2.27
C GLU A 35 -0.56 -14.50 -1.99
N VAL A 36 -1.23 -14.01 -3.04
CA VAL A 36 -2.28 -12.98 -2.91
C VAL A 36 -3.56 -13.52 -3.51
N THR A 37 -4.58 -13.68 -2.67
CA THR A 37 -5.92 -14.09 -3.07
C THR A 37 -6.84 -12.89 -3.04
N PHE A 38 -7.55 -12.67 -4.14
CA PHE A 38 -8.57 -11.65 -4.28
C PHE A 38 -9.92 -12.34 -4.35
N THR A 39 -10.82 -11.98 -3.45
CA THR A 39 -12.24 -12.36 -3.48
C THR A 39 -13.03 -11.12 -3.88
N LEU A 40 -13.72 -11.19 -5.01
CA LEU A 40 -14.53 -10.11 -5.54
C LEU A 40 -15.91 -10.06 -4.84
N PRO A 41 -16.66 -8.94 -4.91
CA PRO A 41 -17.99 -8.84 -4.30
C PRO A 41 -19.02 -9.86 -4.79
N ASN A 42 -18.81 -10.43 -5.99
CA ASN A 42 -19.64 -11.51 -6.54
C ASN A 42 -19.25 -12.91 -6.03
N GLY A 43 -18.25 -13.01 -5.15
CA GLY A 43 -17.70 -14.27 -4.62
C GLY A 43 -16.70 -14.97 -5.53
N GLU A 44 -16.37 -14.41 -6.69
CA GLU A 44 -15.32 -14.95 -7.56
C GLU A 44 -13.95 -14.74 -6.93
N GLU A 45 -13.08 -15.74 -7.04
CA GLU A 45 -11.75 -15.71 -6.47
C GLU A 45 -10.67 -15.92 -7.52
N PHE A 46 -9.57 -15.17 -7.39
CA PHE A 46 -8.35 -15.45 -8.12
C PHE A 46 -7.12 -15.27 -7.24
N THR A 47 -6.15 -16.13 -7.44
CA THR A 47 -4.91 -16.15 -6.66
C THR A 47 -3.72 -15.88 -7.56
N ARG A 48 -2.83 -15.00 -7.09
CA ARG A 48 -1.52 -14.72 -7.70
C ARG A 48 -0.44 -15.20 -6.75
N ARG A 49 0.62 -15.76 -7.31
CA ARG A 49 1.81 -16.19 -6.56
C ARG A 49 3.02 -15.43 -7.07
N GLY A 50 3.99 -15.29 -6.18
CA GLY A 50 5.23 -14.60 -6.49
C GLY A 50 6.32 -14.91 -5.50
N HIS A 51 7.44 -14.23 -5.69
CA HIS A 51 8.60 -14.29 -4.81
C HIS A 51 8.95 -12.90 -4.31
N ILE A 52 9.35 -12.78 -3.06
CA ILE A 52 9.86 -11.54 -2.47
C ILE A 52 11.27 -11.77 -1.94
N SER A 53 12.16 -10.83 -2.25
CA SER A 53 13.53 -10.79 -1.75
C SER A 53 13.80 -9.44 -1.09
N ARG A 54 14.58 -9.43 -0.01
CA ARG A 54 15.06 -8.22 0.66
C ARG A 54 16.56 -8.36 0.93
N SER A 55 17.36 -7.38 0.48
CA SER A 55 18.80 -7.30 0.78
C SER A 55 19.05 -6.71 2.16
N ALA A 56 20.26 -6.88 2.70
CA ALA A 56 20.68 -6.22 3.94
C ALA A 56 20.72 -4.68 3.82
N SER A 57 20.90 -4.16 2.60
CA SER A 57 20.79 -2.72 2.31
C SER A 57 19.35 -2.21 2.23
N GLY A 58 18.35 -3.08 2.41
CA GLY A 58 16.94 -2.72 2.39
C GLY A 58 16.32 -2.57 1.00
N LYS A 59 17.03 -2.99 -0.07
CA LYS A 59 16.41 -3.14 -1.39
C LYS A 59 15.43 -4.28 -1.33
N MET A 60 14.28 -4.12 -1.98
CA MET A 60 13.28 -5.17 -2.09
C MET A 60 13.02 -5.50 -3.55
N ARG A 61 12.78 -6.77 -3.85
CA ARG A 61 12.29 -7.23 -5.14
C ARG A 61 11.05 -8.07 -4.92
N GLN A 62 10.03 -7.86 -5.74
CA GLN A 62 8.82 -8.67 -5.79
C GLN A 62 8.62 -9.14 -7.23
N ASP A 63 8.65 -10.44 -7.45
CA ASP A 63 8.38 -11.08 -8.72
C ASP A 63 6.94 -11.59 -8.75
N ALA A 64 6.12 -11.15 -9.70
CA ALA A 64 4.77 -11.67 -9.89
C ALA A 64 4.28 -11.55 -11.33
N GLY A 65 3.61 -12.62 -11.79
CA GLY A 65 2.94 -12.64 -13.09
C GLY A 65 3.91 -12.32 -14.23
N LEU A 66 3.71 -11.16 -14.86
CA LEU A 66 4.41 -10.73 -16.08
C LEU A 66 5.68 -9.89 -15.85
N GLY A 67 6.11 -9.74 -14.60
CA GLY A 67 7.22 -8.85 -14.30
C GLY A 67 7.72 -8.90 -12.86
N ALA A 68 8.53 -7.90 -12.53
CA ALA A 68 9.06 -7.71 -11.20
C ALA A 68 9.07 -6.23 -10.82
N MET A 69 9.01 -5.96 -9.52
CA MET A 69 9.16 -4.62 -8.96
C MET A 69 10.37 -4.61 -8.04
N ILE A 70 11.33 -3.72 -8.31
CA ILE A 70 12.49 -3.48 -7.47
C ILE A 70 12.28 -2.14 -6.77
N THR A 71 12.33 -2.13 -5.45
CA THR A 71 12.22 -0.91 -4.63
C THR A 71 13.54 -0.68 -3.93
N ASP A 72 14.15 0.48 -4.16
CA ASP A 72 15.34 0.94 -3.46
C ASP A 72 14.99 2.26 -2.77
N LEU A 73 14.74 2.18 -1.46
CA LEU A 73 14.27 3.33 -0.68
C LEU A 73 15.41 4.28 -0.31
N GLN A 74 16.66 3.80 -0.36
CA GLN A 74 17.84 4.62 -0.12
C GLN A 74 18.11 5.53 -1.31
N SER A 75 18.05 5.00 -2.54
CA SER A 75 18.08 5.83 -3.75
C SER A 75 16.75 6.56 -4.00
N GLY A 76 15.66 6.05 -3.42
CA GLY A 76 14.31 6.55 -3.62
C GLY A 76 13.78 6.25 -5.01
N THR A 77 13.98 5.03 -5.49
CA THR A 77 13.52 4.58 -6.81
C THR A 77 12.65 3.33 -6.72
N VAL A 78 11.64 3.26 -7.58
CA VAL A 78 10.89 2.04 -7.88
C VAL A 78 11.12 1.72 -9.34
N THR A 79 11.58 0.50 -9.63
CA THR A 79 11.77 -0.01 -10.99
C THR A 79 10.78 -1.12 -11.25
N MET A 80 9.95 -0.96 -12.27
CA MET A 80 9.03 -1.99 -12.74
C MET A 80 9.59 -2.65 -14.00
N LEU A 81 9.93 -3.93 -13.90
CA LEU A 81 10.39 -4.76 -15.00
C LEU A 81 9.17 -5.38 -15.70
N VAL A 82 9.02 -5.11 -17.00
CA VAL A 82 7.98 -5.69 -17.85
C VAL A 82 8.63 -6.72 -18.77
N GLY A 83 8.53 -8.00 -18.38
CA GLY A 83 9.26 -9.08 -19.04
C GLY A 83 8.90 -9.28 -20.50
N GLU A 84 7.61 -9.16 -20.85
CA GLU A 84 7.14 -9.35 -22.23
C GLU A 84 7.73 -8.35 -23.24
N ARG A 85 8.08 -7.15 -22.77
CA ARG A 85 8.60 -6.06 -23.60
C ARG A 85 10.08 -5.79 -23.39
N ASN A 86 10.70 -6.47 -22.42
CA ASN A 86 12.05 -6.15 -21.93
C ASN A 86 12.17 -4.63 -21.64
N GLU A 87 11.19 -4.07 -20.92
CA GLU A 87 11.18 -2.66 -20.54
C GLU A 87 11.36 -2.53 -19.01
N ALA A 88 12.19 -1.59 -18.58
CA ALA A 88 12.35 -1.24 -17.18
C ALA A 88 11.84 0.19 -16.97
N HIS A 89 10.66 0.33 -16.36
CA HIS A 89 10.10 1.63 -16.03
C HIS A 89 10.61 2.09 -14.67
N VAL A 90 11.40 3.16 -14.65
CA VAL A 90 11.98 3.70 -13.42
C VAL A 90 11.19 4.91 -12.97
N PHE A 91 10.74 4.88 -11.71
CA PHE A 91 10.01 5.95 -11.05
C PHE A 91 10.85 6.48 -9.89
N THR A 92 10.88 7.81 -9.75
CA THR A 92 11.47 8.43 -8.56
C THR A 92 10.39 8.58 -7.48
N ILE A 93 10.69 8.10 -6.29
CA ILE A 93 9.88 8.32 -5.09
C ILE A 93 10.19 9.75 -4.62
N PRO A 94 9.20 10.64 -4.52
CA PRO A 94 9.40 11.97 -3.93
C PRO A 94 9.97 11.87 -2.51
N GLU A 95 10.84 12.80 -2.12
CA GLU A 95 11.54 12.77 -0.83
C GLU A 95 10.54 12.74 0.35
N GLU A 96 9.40 13.41 0.20
CA GLU A 96 8.33 13.48 1.20
C GLU A 96 7.73 12.11 1.50
N LEU A 97 7.74 11.20 0.52
CA LEU A 97 7.28 9.82 0.69
C LEU A 97 8.39 8.87 1.19
N ARG A 98 9.66 9.30 1.16
CA ARG A 98 10.78 8.54 1.71
C ARG A 98 10.91 8.74 3.21
N THR A 99 10.61 9.95 3.68
CA THR A 99 10.58 10.27 5.11
C THR A 99 9.33 9.68 5.78
N ARG A 100 9.44 9.35 7.07
CA ARG A 100 8.26 8.98 7.86
C ARG A 100 7.20 10.07 7.70
N PRO A 101 5.93 9.73 7.41
CA PRO A 101 4.88 10.72 7.34
C PRO A 101 4.81 11.47 8.67
N VAL A 102 5.12 12.76 8.64
CA VAL A 102 4.86 13.65 9.77
C VAL A 102 3.36 13.92 9.75
N LEU A 103 2.63 13.29 10.66
CA LEU A 103 1.20 13.59 10.84
C LEU A 103 1.09 15.06 11.23
N GLY A 104 0.59 15.88 10.30
CA GLY A 104 0.35 17.29 10.53
C GLY A 104 -0.87 17.48 11.43
N PRO A 105 -1.07 18.69 11.99
CA PRO A 105 -2.21 18.99 12.86
C PRO A 105 -3.58 18.83 12.15
N ASN A 106 -3.59 18.80 10.81
CA ASN A 106 -4.79 18.60 9.98
C ASN A 106 -4.87 17.19 9.36
N SER A 107 -4.02 16.25 9.78
CA SER A 107 -4.16 14.86 9.35
C SER A 107 -5.51 14.34 9.84
N ARG A 108 -6.28 13.72 8.93
CA ARG A 108 -7.50 12.98 9.28
C ARG A 108 -7.20 12.07 10.46
N VAL A 109 -8.19 11.88 11.34
CA VAL A 109 -8.09 10.99 12.49
C VAL A 109 -7.34 9.73 12.05
N PRO A 110 -6.16 9.44 12.61
CA PRO A 110 -5.41 8.26 12.22
C PRO A 110 -6.34 7.07 12.42
N PRO A 111 -6.38 6.12 11.46
CA PRO A 111 -7.25 4.98 11.60
C PRO A 111 -6.95 4.30 12.94
N THR A 112 -8.00 3.88 13.65
CA THR A 112 -7.81 3.25 14.96
C THR A 112 -7.00 1.98 14.77
N VAL A 113 -5.78 2.00 15.30
CA VAL A 113 -4.85 0.87 15.26
C VAL A 113 -4.95 0.16 16.59
N GLU A 114 -5.54 -1.03 16.60
CA GLU A 114 -5.72 -1.84 17.80
C GLU A 114 -4.79 -3.06 17.71
N PRO A 115 -3.68 -3.08 18.47
CA PRO A 115 -2.99 -4.34 18.74
C PRO A 115 -3.97 -5.23 19.51
N PHE A 116 -4.25 -6.42 18.98
CA PHE A 116 -5.23 -7.30 19.61
C PHE A 116 -4.63 -8.62 20.10
N GLU A 117 -3.47 -9.02 19.59
CA GLU A 117 -2.80 -10.25 20.01
C GLU A 117 -1.31 -10.25 19.66
N GLU A 118 -0.51 -10.89 20.50
CA GLU A 118 0.81 -11.40 20.13
C GLU A 118 0.76 -12.93 20.17
N THR A 119 1.33 -13.57 19.15
CA THR A 119 1.35 -15.02 19.06
C THR A 119 2.69 -15.53 18.53
N THR A 120 2.85 -16.85 18.45
CA THR A 120 4.01 -17.49 17.80
C THR A 120 3.53 -18.32 16.61
N ILE A 121 4.08 -18.04 15.42
CA ILE A 121 3.83 -18.82 14.20
C ILE A 121 5.19 -19.27 13.67
N ASP A 122 5.36 -20.57 13.43
CA ASP A 122 6.61 -21.18 12.97
C ASP A 122 7.84 -20.78 13.80
N GLY A 123 7.66 -20.68 15.12
CA GLY A 123 8.71 -20.31 16.07
C GLY A 123 9.04 -18.81 16.11
N ARG A 124 8.33 -17.97 15.35
CA ARG A 124 8.54 -16.51 15.31
C ARG A 124 7.46 -15.76 16.06
N ARG A 125 7.85 -14.69 16.75
CA ARG A 125 6.90 -13.79 17.44
C ARG A 125 6.19 -12.90 16.44
N ILE A 126 4.88 -13.05 16.37
CA ILE A 126 3.98 -12.32 15.49
C ILE A 126 3.18 -11.29 16.30
N ALA A 127 3.24 -10.02 15.88
CA ALA A 127 2.35 -8.98 16.36
C ALA A 127 1.16 -8.85 15.39
N LYS A 128 -0.07 -9.00 15.90
CA LYS A 128 -1.29 -8.82 15.11
C LYS A 128 -1.91 -7.46 15.39
N THR A 129 -2.25 -6.78 14.31
CA THR A 129 -2.86 -5.44 14.34
C THR A 129 -4.14 -5.48 13.52
N LEU A 130 -5.20 -4.90 14.06
CA LEU A 130 -6.43 -4.62 13.33
C LEU A 130 -6.56 -3.11 13.15
N ILE A 131 -6.86 -2.70 11.93
CA ILE A 131 -7.07 -1.31 11.53
C ILE A 131 -8.49 -1.21 11.00
N MET A 132 -9.26 -0.27 11.54
CA MET A 132 -10.62 0.00 11.09
C MET A 132 -10.69 1.32 10.33
N GLY A 133 -11.37 1.30 9.18
CA GLY A 133 -11.67 2.48 8.36
C GLY A 133 -13.03 3.10 8.71
N ASP A 134 -13.18 4.38 8.40
CA ASP A 134 -14.40 5.16 8.68
C ASP A 134 -15.63 4.65 7.87
N GLN A 135 -15.42 3.91 6.79
CA GLN A 135 -16.50 3.38 5.94
C GLN A 135 -16.74 1.88 6.19
N GLY A 136 -16.22 1.35 7.30
CA GLY A 136 -16.34 -0.06 7.66
C GLY A 136 -15.33 -0.98 6.98
N GLU A 137 -14.29 -0.42 6.35
CA GLU A 137 -13.14 -1.21 5.90
C GLU A 137 -12.38 -1.79 7.08
N THR A 138 -11.85 -3.00 6.92
CA THR A 138 -10.99 -3.62 7.91
C THR A 138 -9.67 -4.05 7.28
N GLN A 139 -8.60 -3.89 8.02
CA GLN A 139 -7.28 -4.36 7.65
C GLN A 139 -6.63 -5.07 8.82
N GLU A 140 -6.39 -6.36 8.66
CA GLU A 140 -5.65 -7.19 9.59
C GLU A 140 -4.22 -7.35 9.07
N VAL A 141 -3.23 -7.14 9.94
CA VAL A 141 -1.80 -7.22 9.61
C VAL A 141 -1.07 -8.01 10.68
N TRP A 142 -0.35 -9.04 10.25
CA TRP A 142 0.48 -9.88 11.11
C TRP A 142 1.94 -9.65 10.75
N THR A 143 2.73 -9.22 11.74
CA THR A 143 4.13 -8.86 11.53
C THR A 143 5.05 -9.77 12.33
N ALA A 144 5.97 -10.45 11.65
CA ALA A 144 7.10 -11.11 12.31
C ALA A 144 8.05 -10.05 12.86
N THR A 145 8.05 -9.89 14.18
CA THR A 145 8.68 -8.75 14.87
C THR A 145 10.21 -8.78 14.83
N ASP A 146 10.79 -9.98 14.83
CA ASP A 146 12.22 -10.26 14.67
C ASP A 146 12.73 -9.87 13.27
N LEU A 147 11.90 -10.09 12.24
CA LEU A 147 12.25 -9.81 10.85
C LEU A 147 11.76 -8.45 10.35
N GLY A 148 10.86 -7.80 11.10
CA GLY A 148 10.13 -6.62 10.68
C GLY A 148 9.46 -6.82 9.31
N VAL A 149 8.77 -7.93 9.08
CA VAL A 149 8.07 -8.21 7.80
C VAL A 149 6.63 -8.62 8.07
N VAL A 150 5.72 -8.17 7.21
CA VAL A 150 4.32 -8.59 7.22
C VAL A 150 4.23 -10.00 6.65
N THR A 151 3.88 -10.99 7.48
CA THR A 151 3.73 -12.38 7.07
C THR A 151 2.32 -12.71 6.62
N TYR A 152 1.33 -11.95 7.09
CA TYR A 152 -0.06 -12.05 6.64
C TYR A 152 -0.70 -10.66 6.65
N ALA A 153 -1.48 -10.37 5.62
CA ALA A 153 -2.34 -9.21 5.57
C ALA A 153 -3.69 -9.57 4.98
N ARG A 154 -4.77 -9.04 5.55
CA ARG A 154 -6.11 -9.17 5.00
C ARG A 154 -6.78 -7.81 4.98
N PHE A 155 -7.25 -7.40 3.82
CA PHE A 155 -8.03 -6.18 3.64
C PHE A 155 -9.44 -6.53 3.18
N GLN A 156 -10.46 -5.91 3.79
CA GLN A 156 -11.85 -6.08 3.41
C GLN A 156 -12.53 -4.74 3.23
N ALA A 157 -13.20 -4.56 2.09
CA ALA A 157 -14.00 -3.37 1.79
C ALA A 157 -15.04 -3.68 0.73
N ASN A 158 -16.27 -3.16 0.89
CA ASN A 158 -17.33 -3.23 -0.12
C ASN A 158 -17.63 -4.66 -0.64
N GLY A 159 -17.56 -5.66 0.24
CA GLY A 159 -17.76 -7.08 -0.11
C GLY A 159 -16.57 -7.74 -0.83
N ALA A 160 -15.52 -6.99 -1.15
CA ALA A 160 -14.26 -7.55 -1.64
C ALA A 160 -13.33 -7.89 -0.47
N THR A 161 -12.51 -8.92 -0.64
CA THR A 161 -11.42 -9.28 0.28
C THR A 161 -10.12 -9.44 -0.51
N THR A 162 -9.02 -8.98 0.05
CA THR A 162 -7.68 -9.28 -0.44
C THR A 162 -6.88 -9.87 0.70
N THR A 163 -6.37 -11.07 0.52
CA THR A 163 -5.53 -11.76 1.49
C THR A 163 -4.15 -11.94 0.88
N GLN A 164 -3.11 -11.57 1.63
CA GLN A 164 -1.72 -11.81 1.30
C GLN A 164 -1.08 -12.65 2.40
N GLU A 165 -0.28 -13.63 2.01
CA GLU A 165 0.47 -14.49 2.92
C GLU A 165 1.91 -14.67 2.40
N LEU A 166 2.89 -14.62 3.30
CA LEU A 166 4.27 -15.04 3.03
C LEU A 166 4.47 -16.48 3.48
N ARG A 167 5.13 -17.27 2.64
CA ARG A 167 5.45 -18.68 2.89
C ARG A 167 6.92 -18.95 2.60
N ASN A 168 7.41 -20.09 3.11
CA ASN A 168 8.78 -20.55 2.86
C ASN A 168 9.83 -19.47 3.14
N LEU A 169 9.66 -18.75 4.25
CA LEU A 169 10.55 -17.66 4.61
C LEU A 169 11.94 -18.20 4.95
N THR A 170 12.94 -17.65 4.28
CA THR A 170 14.36 -17.96 4.48
C THR A 170 15.12 -16.67 4.79
N GLU A 171 16.00 -16.71 5.78
CA GLU A 171 16.90 -15.60 6.11
C GLU A 171 18.23 -15.81 5.38
N GLY A 172 18.79 -14.72 4.85
CA GLY A 172 20.04 -14.76 4.11
C GLY A 172 20.08 -13.73 2.98
N GLU A 173 21.29 -13.31 2.61
CA GLU A 173 21.49 -12.32 1.55
C GLU A 173 21.12 -12.92 0.18
N PRO A 174 20.13 -12.36 -0.53
CA PRO A 174 19.83 -12.79 -1.90
C PRO A 174 20.94 -12.39 -2.87
N ASP A 175 20.96 -12.98 -4.05
CA ASP A 175 21.90 -12.58 -5.11
C ASP A 175 21.71 -11.08 -5.44
N PRO A 176 22.76 -10.24 -5.33
CA PRO A 176 22.69 -8.82 -5.65
C PRO A 176 22.14 -8.51 -7.04
N GLN A 177 22.37 -9.39 -8.03
CA GLN A 177 21.86 -9.22 -9.39
C GLN A 177 20.33 -9.23 -9.46
N LEU A 178 19.64 -9.80 -8.46
CA LEU A 178 18.19 -9.71 -8.36
C LEU A 178 17.71 -8.26 -8.24
N PHE A 179 18.52 -7.35 -7.70
CA PHE A 179 18.13 -5.96 -7.49
C PHE A 179 18.61 -5.02 -8.61
N GLU A 180 19.08 -5.58 -9.72
CA GLU A 180 19.54 -4.85 -10.90
C GLU A 180 18.55 -4.99 -12.07
N ILE A 181 18.60 -4.04 -13.00
CA ILE A 181 17.87 -4.15 -14.27
C ILE A 181 18.60 -5.19 -15.14
N PRO A 182 17.94 -6.26 -15.59
CA PRO A 182 18.60 -7.28 -16.40
C PRO A 182 19.14 -6.71 -17.71
N ASN A 183 20.25 -7.29 -18.19
CA ASN A 183 20.83 -6.94 -19.48
C ASN A 183 19.80 -7.09 -20.62
N GLY A 184 19.78 -6.11 -21.53
CA GLY A 184 18.87 -6.10 -22.68
C GLY A 184 17.52 -5.43 -22.42
N TYR A 185 17.24 -5.00 -21.19
CA TYR A 185 16.07 -4.17 -20.91
C TYR A 185 16.27 -2.74 -21.43
N THR A 186 15.23 -2.20 -22.07
CA THR A 186 15.15 -0.78 -22.41
C THR A 186 14.68 0.00 -21.19
N VAL A 187 15.51 0.92 -20.70
CA VAL A 187 15.15 1.77 -19.55
C VAL A 187 14.25 2.91 -20.02
N VAL A 188 13.10 3.03 -19.37
CA VAL A 188 12.10 4.07 -19.63
C VAL A 188 11.91 4.87 -18.34
N GLU A 189 12.52 6.04 -18.28
CA GLU A 189 12.32 6.96 -17.15
C GLU A 189 10.91 7.53 -17.20
N GLN A 190 10.16 7.37 -16.12
CA GLN A 190 8.84 7.96 -15.98
C GLN A 190 8.90 9.15 -15.02
N PRO A 191 8.37 10.33 -15.42
CA PRO A 191 8.25 11.44 -14.49
C PRO A 191 7.34 11.01 -13.34
N SER A 192 7.73 11.37 -12.13
CA SER A 192 7.04 11.06 -10.88
C SER A 192 5.59 11.56 -10.94
N ARG A 193 4.64 10.75 -11.40
CA ARG A 193 3.22 11.15 -11.44
C ARG A 193 2.60 11.30 -10.05
N PHE A 194 3.35 11.08 -8.97
CA PHE A 194 2.94 11.40 -7.61
C PHE A 194 2.52 12.87 -7.46
N ASP A 195 3.07 13.78 -8.26
CA ASP A 195 2.63 15.19 -8.31
C ASP A 195 1.13 15.33 -8.64
N SER A 196 0.59 14.42 -9.45
CA SER A 196 -0.83 14.43 -9.84
C SER A 196 -1.78 13.82 -8.80
N LEU A 197 -1.25 13.13 -7.78
CA LEU A 197 -2.04 12.68 -6.61
C LEU A 197 -2.18 13.81 -5.58
N ASN A 198 -1.16 14.67 -5.44
CA ASN A 198 -1.22 15.85 -4.57
C ASN A 198 -2.03 17.01 -5.18
N SER A 199 -2.12 17.11 -6.51
CA SER A 199 -2.87 18.21 -7.17
C SER A 199 -4.39 18.16 -6.98
N ARG A 200 -4.93 17.10 -6.35
CA ARG A 200 -6.37 16.99 -5.98
C ARG A 200 -6.67 17.38 -4.55
N VAL A 201 -5.66 17.64 -3.72
CA VAL A 201 -5.84 18.34 -2.45
C VAL A 201 -5.72 19.84 -2.73
N ARG A 202 -6.70 20.40 -3.45
CA ARG A 202 -6.93 21.84 -3.31
C ARG A 202 -7.53 22.04 -1.92
N PRO A 203 -6.95 22.86 -1.04
CA PRO A 203 -7.71 23.36 0.10
C PRO A 203 -8.90 24.11 -0.51
N THR A 204 -10.11 23.63 -0.23
CA THR A 204 -11.33 24.39 -0.49
C THR A 204 -11.33 25.59 0.44
N ALA A 205 -10.52 26.60 0.12
CA ALA A 205 -10.63 27.91 0.72
C ALA A 205 -11.71 28.66 -0.06
N GLU A 206 -12.76 29.01 0.68
CA GLU A 206 -13.77 30.04 0.35
C GLU A 206 -14.76 29.72 -0.77
N LEU A 207 -15.72 28.84 -0.47
CA LEU A 207 -17.09 29.06 -0.94
C LEU A 207 -17.63 30.30 -0.22
N HIS A 208 -17.60 31.43 -0.91
CA HIS A 208 -18.36 32.63 -0.56
C HIS A 208 -19.84 32.26 -0.41
N PHE A 209 -20.36 32.27 0.81
CA PHE A 209 -21.79 32.34 1.08
C PHE A 209 -22.19 33.82 1.14
N GLY A 210 -22.75 34.32 0.05
CA GLY A 210 -23.56 35.55 -0.03
C GLY A 210 -24.43 35.41 -1.28
N GLU A 211 -25.73 35.68 -1.29
CA GLU A 211 -26.63 36.38 -0.38
C GLU A 211 -27.98 35.64 -0.31
N GLY A 212 -28.77 35.94 0.72
CA GLY A 212 -29.93 35.17 1.14
C GLY A 212 -31.14 35.15 0.19
N THR A 213 -31.77 33.99 0.12
CA THR A 213 -33.18 33.87 -0.28
C THR A 213 -34.03 33.88 0.99
N ARG A 214 -34.73 34.99 1.23
CA ARG A 214 -35.78 35.11 2.26
C ARG A 214 -36.89 34.10 1.95
N ILE A 215 -37.12 33.15 2.85
CA ILE A 215 -38.34 32.32 2.83
C ILE A 215 -39.48 33.18 3.35
N VAL A 216 -40.46 33.47 2.49
CA VAL A 216 -41.74 34.08 2.87
C VAL A 216 -42.62 32.96 3.47
N PRO A 217 -43.14 33.10 4.70
CA PRO A 217 -44.09 32.13 5.22
C PRO A 217 -45.41 32.21 4.43
N GLN A 218 -45.87 31.07 3.92
CA GLN A 218 -47.19 30.95 3.29
C GLN A 218 -48.30 31.18 4.35
N GLN A 219 -49.21 32.10 4.08
CA GLN A 219 -50.45 32.23 4.85
C GLN A 219 -51.36 31.03 4.59
N PRO A 220 -52.04 30.49 5.62
CA PRO A 220 -53.05 29.45 5.44
C PRO A 220 -54.29 30.02 4.74
N THR A 221 -54.81 29.26 3.78
CA THR A 221 -56.05 29.52 3.06
C THR A 221 -57.26 29.46 4.01
N PRO A 222 -58.23 30.39 3.92
CA PRO A 222 -59.47 30.30 4.68
C PRO A 222 -60.31 29.12 4.17
N VAL A 223 -60.88 28.38 5.11
CA VAL A 223 -61.93 27.38 4.88
C VAL A 223 -63.26 28.12 4.94
N ASP A 224 -63.96 28.18 3.82
CA ASP A 224 -65.33 28.71 3.79
C ASP A 224 -66.32 27.72 4.43
N PRO A 225 -67.37 28.22 5.12
CA PRO A 225 -68.34 27.43 5.88
C PRO A 225 -69.37 26.67 5.04
#